data_AF-A0A7V5U238-F1
#
_entry.id   AF-A0A7V5U238-F1
#
_cell.length_a   1.000
_cell.length_b   1.000
_cell.length_c   1.000
_cell.angle_alpha   90.00
_cell.angle_beta   90.00
_cell.angle_gamma   90.00
#
_symmetry.space_group_name_H-M   'P 1'
#
loop_
_entity.id
_entity.type
_entity.pdbx_description
1 polymer ?
#
loop_
_entity_poly.entity_id
_entity_poly.type
_entity_poly.pdbx_seq_one_letter_code
_entity_poly.pdbx_strand_id
1 'polypeptide(L)'
;MALKNKIIRKSGVNFFRCFQCQMCHNGCPFVPVMDYAPNQLIRLLQLNKIEDALNSSTIWICVGCNACVSYCPMKIDIPAIMTTLRSIVIEENIVPKEPDILEFHRLILSSIKKYGRVHELEVMLGFKFKKRKIFEDILLGLQM
;
A
#
# COMPACT_ATOMS: atom_id res chain seq x y z
N MET A 1 -3.87 -13.64 -18.71
CA MET A 1 -2.47 -13.38 -19.16
C MET A 1 -2.15 -11.90 -19.32
N ALA A 2 -3.04 -11.07 -19.87
CA ALA A 2 -2.79 -9.64 -20.12
C ALA A 2 -2.44 -8.82 -18.87
N LEU A 3 -3.14 -9.04 -17.75
CA LEU A 3 -2.98 -8.20 -16.55
C LEU A 3 -1.64 -8.42 -15.83
N LYS A 4 -1.16 -9.66 -15.76
CA LYS A 4 0.18 -10.00 -15.25
C LYS A 4 1.29 -9.25 -16.00
N ASN A 5 1.22 -9.23 -17.33
CA ASN A 5 2.20 -8.51 -18.15
C ASN A 5 2.07 -6.99 -17.98
N LYS A 6 0.86 -6.47 -17.79
CA LYS A 6 0.61 -5.05 -17.44
C LYS A 6 1.32 -4.69 -16.13
N ILE A 7 1.20 -5.53 -15.09
CA ILE A 7 1.86 -5.32 -13.80
C ILE A 7 3.38 -5.30 -13.96
N ILE A 8 3.97 -6.32 -14.60
CA ILE A 8 5.43 -6.39 -14.82
C ILE A 8 5.93 -5.16 -15.58
N ARG A 9 5.22 -4.75 -16.64
CA ARG A 9 5.61 -3.59 -17.45
C ARG A 9 5.52 -2.27 -16.68
N LYS A 10 4.46 -2.08 -15.88
CA LYS A 10 4.27 -0.85 -15.10
C LYS A 10 5.19 -0.76 -13.88
N SER A 11 5.40 -1.87 -13.18
CA SER A 11 6.28 -1.89 -12.00
C SER A 11 7.75 -1.95 -12.38
N GLY A 12 8.10 -2.48 -13.56
CA GLY A 12 9.48 -2.80 -13.94
C GLY A 12 10.02 -4.04 -13.22
N VAL A 13 9.17 -4.80 -12.52
CA VAL A 13 9.60 -5.90 -11.65
C VAL A 13 9.10 -7.24 -12.17
N ASN A 14 10.04 -8.13 -12.50
CA ASN A 14 9.73 -9.53 -12.78
C ASN A 14 9.61 -10.34 -11.49
N PHE A 15 8.40 -10.44 -10.95
CA PHE A 15 8.11 -11.18 -9.73
C PHE A 15 8.18 -12.72 -9.88
N PHE A 16 8.40 -13.27 -11.08
CA PHE A 16 8.70 -14.72 -11.26
C PHE A 16 10.07 -15.11 -10.71
N ARG A 17 10.94 -14.13 -10.49
CA ARG A 17 12.23 -14.33 -9.82
C ARG A 17 12.08 -14.67 -8.33
N CYS A 18 10.91 -14.46 -7.73
CA CYS A 18 10.70 -14.76 -6.31
C CYS A 18 10.67 -16.28 -6.10
N PHE A 19 11.63 -16.79 -5.33
CA PHE A 19 11.68 -18.18 -4.89
C PHE A 19 11.08 -18.41 -3.49
N GLN A 20 10.33 -17.42 -2.95
CA GLN A 20 9.57 -17.55 -1.70
C GLN A 20 10.40 -17.80 -0.42
N CYS A 21 11.55 -17.14 -0.27
CA CYS A 21 12.40 -17.21 0.94
C CYS A 21 11.80 -16.56 2.21
N GLN A 22 10.71 -15.81 2.10
CA GLN A 22 10.01 -15.17 3.23
C GLN A 22 10.79 -14.09 4.01
N MET A 23 11.97 -13.65 3.55
CA MET A 23 12.68 -12.52 4.18
C MET A 23 11.83 -11.25 4.27
N CYS A 24 11.02 -10.98 3.23
CA CYS A 24 10.10 -9.85 3.21
C CYS A 24 8.88 -10.00 4.13
N HIS A 25 8.54 -11.21 4.57
CA HIS A 25 7.56 -11.43 5.64
C HIS A 25 8.16 -10.98 6.97
N ASN A 26 9.31 -11.57 7.34
CA ASN A 26 9.95 -11.31 8.63
C ASN A 26 10.47 -9.87 8.78
N GLY A 27 10.86 -9.23 7.68
CA GLY A 27 11.34 -7.85 7.68
C GLY A 27 10.23 -6.78 7.68
N CYS A 28 8.96 -7.16 7.54
CA CYS A 28 7.85 -6.20 7.47
C CYS A 28 7.14 -6.08 8.83
N PRO A 29 7.20 -4.93 9.51
CA PRO A 29 6.56 -4.76 10.82
C PRO A 29 5.02 -4.71 10.72
N PHE A 30 4.47 -4.51 9.53
CA PHE A 30 3.03 -4.38 9.30
C PHE A 30 2.33 -5.69 8.99
N VAL A 31 3.04 -6.83 8.93
CA VAL A 31 2.42 -8.15 8.68
C VAL A 31 1.22 -8.45 9.59
N PRO A 32 1.23 -8.14 10.91
CA PRO A 32 0.10 -8.45 11.79
C PRO A 32 -1.23 -7.77 11.41
N VAL A 33 -1.18 -6.70 10.62
CA VAL A 33 -2.38 -5.96 10.19
C VAL A 33 -2.68 -6.14 8.69
N MET A 34 -1.86 -6.88 7.95
CA MET A 34 -2.05 -7.16 6.52
C MET A 34 -2.84 -8.45 6.28
N ASP A 35 -3.70 -8.48 5.26
CA ASP A 35 -4.40 -9.73 4.86
C ASP A 35 -3.41 -10.79 4.35
N TYR A 36 -2.42 -10.35 3.57
CA TYR A 36 -1.35 -11.18 3.02
C TYR A 36 -0.01 -10.54 3.32
N ALA A 37 0.95 -11.33 3.78
CA ALA A 37 2.32 -10.88 3.86
C ALA A 37 2.91 -10.60 2.48
N PRO A 38 3.98 -9.78 2.37
CA PRO A 38 4.56 -9.41 1.09
C PRO A 38 4.91 -10.60 0.18
N ASN A 39 5.48 -11.68 0.71
CA ASN A 39 5.79 -12.89 -0.07
C ASN A 39 4.53 -13.60 -0.59
N GLN A 40 3.47 -13.65 0.23
CA GLN A 40 2.19 -14.26 -0.12
C GLN A 40 1.50 -13.47 -1.23
N LEU A 41 1.50 -12.14 -1.15
CA LEU A 41 0.99 -11.30 -2.24
C LEU A 41 1.74 -11.57 -3.55
N ILE A 42 3.07 -11.64 -3.51
CA ILE A 42 3.87 -12.02 -4.68
C ILE A 42 3.49 -13.42 -5.19
N ARG A 43 3.22 -14.36 -4.30
CA ARG A 43 2.77 -15.71 -4.67
C ARG A 43 1.40 -15.68 -5.38
N LEU A 44 0.46 -14.86 -4.92
CA LEU A 44 -0.84 -14.67 -5.60
C LEU A 44 -0.63 -14.19 -7.03
N LEU A 45 0.26 -13.21 -7.24
CA LEU A 45 0.60 -12.71 -8.58
C LEU A 45 1.22 -13.80 -9.46
N GLN A 46 2.12 -14.62 -8.91
CA GLN A 46 2.72 -15.75 -9.63
C GLN A 46 1.69 -16.80 -10.05
N LEU A 47 0.71 -17.07 -9.18
CA LEU A 47 -0.39 -18.01 -9.41
C LEU A 47 -1.53 -17.42 -10.25
N ASN A 48 -1.36 -16.21 -10.80
CA ASN A 48 -2.35 -15.51 -11.60
C ASN A 48 -3.68 -15.22 -10.85
N LYS A 49 -3.63 -15.17 -9.51
CA LYS A 49 -4.72 -14.75 -8.63
C LYS A 49 -4.70 -13.23 -8.44
N ILE A 50 -4.88 -12.50 -9.54
CA ILE A 50 -4.68 -11.04 -9.56
C ILE A 50 -5.82 -10.31 -8.83
N GLU A 51 -7.06 -10.80 -8.94
CA GLU A 51 -8.22 -10.24 -8.25
C GLU A 51 -8.05 -10.28 -6.74
N ASP A 52 -7.56 -11.40 -6.19
CA ASP A 52 -7.24 -11.53 -4.76
C ASP A 52 -6.20 -10.49 -4.32
N ALA A 53 -5.21 -10.20 -5.16
CA ALA A 53 -4.17 -9.21 -4.87
C ALA A 53 -4.68 -7.76 -4.95
N LEU A 54 -5.59 -7.46 -5.89
CA LEU A 54 -6.20 -6.13 -6.04
C LEU A 54 -7.21 -5.82 -4.92
N ASN A 55 -7.89 -6.84 -4.40
CA ASN A 55 -8.87 -6.72 -3.32
C ASN A 55 -8.27 -6.85 -1.90
N SER A 56 -6.94 -6.83 -1.78
CA SER A 56 -6.24 -6.98 -0.49
C SER A 56 -6.03 -5.64 0.23
N SER A 57 -6.11 -5.64 1.56
CA SER A 57 -5.67 -4.51 2.40
C SER A 57 -4.16 -4.26 2.31
N THR A 58 -3.37 -5.32 2.04
CA THR A 58 -1.90 -5.29 2.02
C THR A 58 -1.34 -4.22 1.09
N ILE A 59 -1.93 -4.02 -0.10
CA ILE A 59 -1.44 -3.03 -1.07
C ILE A 59 -1.61 -1.59 -0.56
N TRP A 60 -2.56 -1.36 0.36
CA TRP A 60 -2.85 -0.06 0.96
C TRP A 60 -2.09 0.18 2.27
N ILE A 61 -1.90 -0.87 3.07
CA ILE A 61 -1.15 -0.83 4.32
C ILE A 61 0.35 -0.69 4.07
N CYS A 62 0.86 -1.19 2.93
CA CYS A 62 2.27 -1.07 2.60
C CYS A 62 2.72 0.40 2.53
N VAL A 63 3.57 0.80 3.46
CA VAL A 63 4.12 2.18 3.55
C VAL A 63 5.28 2.44 2.60
N GLY A 64 5.72 1.44 1.82
CA GLY A 64 6.80 1.60 0.85
C GLY A 64 8.19 1.86 1.48
N CYS A 65 8.45 1.38 2.69
CA CYS A 65 9.71 1.63 3.41
C CYS A 65 10.96 0.93 2.83
N ASN A 66 10.83 0.10 1.79
CA ASN A 66 11.92 -0.63 1.14
C ASN A 66 12.71 -1.65 2.01
N ALA A 67 12.25 -1.94 3.24
CA ALA A 67 12.87 -2.98 4.08
C ALA A 67 12.91 -4.34 3.36
N CYS A 68 11.79 -4.73 2.74
CA CYS A 68 11.69 -5.98 1.99
C CYS A 68 12.65 -6.06 0.78
N VAL A 69 13.02 -4.94 0.18
CA VAL A 69 13.98 -4.88 -0.94
C VAL A 69 15.39 -5.10 -0.42
N SER A 70 15.71 -4.48 0.72
CA SER A 70 17.04 -4.53 1.34
C SER A 70 17.46 -5.96 1.73
N TYR A 71 16.51 -6.76 2.22
CA TYR A 71 16.76 -8.16 2.59
C TYR A 71 16.55 -9.15 1.44
N CYS A 72 16.05 -8.72 0.28
CA CYS A 72 15.71 -9.64 -0.81
C CYS A 72 16.96 -10.08 -1.58
N PRO A 73 17.34 -11.38 -1.56
CA PRO A 73 18.48 -11.87 -2.36
C PRO A 73 18.25 -11.71 -3.87
N MET A 74 16.98 -11.70 -4.31
CA MET A 74 16.60 -11.51 -5.72
C MET A 74 16.40 -10.04 -6.10
N LYS A 75 16.55 -9.10 -5.15
CA LYS A 75 16.29 -7.66 -5.33
C LYS A 75 14.92 -7.37 -5.95
N ILE A 76 13.88 -8.01 -5.43
CA ILE A 76 12.50 -7.78 -5.89
C ILE A 76 11.98 -6.52 -5.25
N ASP A 77 11.68 -5.52 -6.07
CA ASP A 77 11.06 -4.27 -5.65
C ASP A 77 9.56 -4.46 -5.41
N ILE A 78 9.24 -5.00 -4.23
CA ILE A 78 7.84 -5.18 -3.80
C ILE A 78 7.11 -3.83 -3.68
N PRO A 79 7.69 -2.74 -3.13
CA PRO A 79 7.03 -1.43 -3.07
C PRO A 79 6.58 -0.90 -4.44
N ALA A 80 7.37 -1.08 -5.50
CA ALA A 80 6.97 -0.72 -6.86
C ALA A 80 5.77 -1.54 -7.34
N ILE A 81 5.71 -2.84 -7.00
CA ILE A 81 4.56 -3.70 -7.28
C ILE A 81 3.32 -3.20 -6.50
N MET A 82 3.44 -2.92 -5.21
CA MET A 82 2.33 -2.42 -4.37
C MET A 82 1.75 -1.11 -4.93
N THR A 83 2.61 -0.17 -5.31
CA THR A 83 2.20 1.09 -5.94
C THR A 83 1.52 0.86 -7.28
N THR A 84 2.04 -0.05 -8.10
CA THR A 84 1.42 -0.43 -9.38
C THR A 84 0.03 -1.02 -9.18
N LEU A 85 -0.15 -1.91 -8.20
CA LEU A 85 -1.45 -2.51 -7.87
C LEU A 85 -2.45 -1.45 -7.40
N ARG A 86 -2.05 -0.52 -6.51
CA ARG A 86 -2.90 0.62 -6.11
C ARG A 86 -3.33 1.45 -7.30
N SER A 87 -2.42 1.77 -8.22
CA SER A 87 -2.75 2.52 -9.44
C SER A 87 -3.75 1.76 -10.32
N ILE A 88 -3.61 0.44 -10.46
CA ILE A 88 -4.56 -0.39 -11.21
C ILE A 88 -5.96 -0.36 -10.55
N VAL A 89 -6.04 -0.49 -9.22
CA VAL A 89 -7.32 -0.38 -8.49
C VAL A 89 -8.02 0.94 -8.79
N ILE A 90 -7.27 2.06 -8.80
CA ILE A 90 -7.82 3.38 -9.10
C ILE A 90 -8.23 3.50 -10.58
N GLU A 91 -7.38 3.06 -11.51
CA GLU A 91 -7.63 3.12 -12.96
C GLU A 91 -8.85 2.29 -13.38
N GLU A 92 -9.05 1.14 -12.75
CA GLU A 92 -10.13 0.19 -13.06
C GLU A 92 -11.39 0.46 -12.22
N ASN A 93 -11.41 1.56 -11.44
CA ASN A 93 -12.51 1.95 -10.55
C ASN A 93 -12.95 0.82 -9.58
N ILE A 94 -11.99 0.01 -9.15
CA ILE A 94 -12.22 -1.05 -8.17
C ILE A 94 -12.33 -0.37 -6.79
N VAL A 95 -13.31 -0.80 -5.99
CA VAL A 95 -13.48 -0.29 -4.63
C VAL A 95 -12.26 -0.71 -3.78
N PRO A 96 -11.48 0.24 -3.23
CA PRO A 96 -10.35 -0.08 -2.38
C PRO A 96 -10.79 -0.82 -1.12
N LYS A 97 -10.02 -1.83 -0.71
CA LYS A 97 -10.24 -2.52 0.57
C LYS A 97 -10.09 -1.58 1.77
N GLU A 98 -9.17 -0.62 1.66
CA GLU A 98 -8.92 0.43 2.65
C GLU A 98 -9.25 1.82 2.06
N PRO A 99 -10.54 2.20 1.98
CA PRO A 99 -10.95 3.46 1.36
C PRO A 99 -10.44 4.68 2.14
N ASP A 100 -10.23 4.52 3.44
CA ASP A 100 -9.79 5.57 4.36
C ASP A 100 -8.35 5.99 4.07
N ILE A 101 -7.49 5.01 3.76
CA ILE A 101 -6.10 5.25 3.37
C ILE A 101 -6.06 6.01 2.03
N LEU A 102 -6.90 5.63 1.05
CA LEU A 102 -6.98 6.37 -0.21
C LEU A 102 -7.46 7.80 -0.01
N GLU A 103 -8.46 8.01 0.84
CA GLU A 103 -8.97 9.34 1.13
C GLU A 103 -7.91 10.21 1.81
N PHE A 104 -7.16 9.63 2.74
CA PHE A 104 -6.04 10.30 3.38
C PHE A 104 -4.97 10.74 2.37
N HIS A 105 -4.60 9.85 1.44
CA HIS A 105 -3.69 10.20 0.34
C HIS A 105 -4.22 11.37 -0.51
N ARG A 106 -5.53 11.40 -0.80
CA ARG A 106 -6.15 12.50 -1.57
C ARG A 106 -6.06 13.83 -0.83
N LEU A 107 -6.25 13.85 0.49
CA LEU A 107 -6.11 15.06 1.31
C LEU A 107 -4.66 15.55 1.37
N ILE A 108 -3.68 14.63 1.45
CA ILE A 108 -2.26 15.00 1.35
C ILE A 108 -1.98 15.64 -0.01
N LEU A 109 -2.42 15.00 -1.10
CA LEU A 109 -2.18 15.50 -2.45
C LEU A 109 -2.87 16.84 -2.71
N SER A 110 -4.06 17.08 -2.15
CA SER A 110 -4.74 18.37 -2.27
C SER A 110 -4.01 19.48 -1.52
N SER A 111 -3.48 19.19 -0.33
CA SER A 111 -2.63 20.12 0.43
C SER A 111 -1.37 20.49 -0.37
N ILE A 112 -0.67 19.50 -0.93
CA ILE A 112 0.51 19.73 -1.78
C ILE A 112 0.15 20.56 -3.02
N LYS A 113 -0.97 20.24 -3.70
CA LYS A 113 -1.40 21.00 -4.89
C LYS A 113 -1.72 22.45 -4.58
N LYS A 114 -2.22 22.74 -3.37
CA LYS A 114 -2.64 24.08 -2.95
C LYS A 114 -1.48 24.93 -2.43
N TYR A 115 -0.56 24.34 -1.66
CA TYR A 115 0.47 25.09 -0.94
C TYR A 115 1.91 24.74 -1.32
N GLY A 116 2.11 23.73 -2.18
CA GLY A 116 3.44 23.20 -2.50
C GLY A 116 4.07 22.35 -1.38
N ARG A 117 3.37 22.13 -0.26
CA ARG A 117 3.83 21.33 0.89
C ARG A 117 2.66 20.71 1.64
N VAL A 118 2.95 19.73 2.48
CA VAL A 118 1.94 19.12 3.37
C VAL A 118 1.74 20.02 4.60
N HIS A 119 0.50 20.45 4.82
CA HIS A 119 0.08 21.11 6.05
C HIS A 119 -0.62 20.09 6.94
N GLU A 120 0.12 19.46 7.85
CA GLU A 120 -0.34 18.31 8.65
C GLU A 120 -1.64 18.60 9.41
N LEU A 121 -1.75 19.76 10.07
CA LEU A 121 -2.96 20.15 10.78
C LEU A 121 -4.19 20.22 9.87
N GLU A 122 -4.06 20.79 8.67
CA GLU A 122 -5.16 20.87 7.71
C GLU A 122 -5.58 19.48 7.22
N VAL A 123 -4.61 18.63 6.92
CA VAL A 123 -4.87 17.24 6.47
C VAL A 123 -5.54 16.44 7.58
N MET A 124 -5.03 16.51 8.81
CA MET A 124 -5.60 15.81 9.97
C MET A 124 -7.02 16.26 10.27
N LEU A 125 -7.23 17.58 10.36
CA LEU A 125 -8.56 18.14 10.60
C LEU A 125 -9.51 17.75 9.46
N GLY A 126 -9.11 17.94 8.20
CA GLY A 126 -9.90 17.57 7.03
C GLY A 126 -10.32 16.08 7.05
N PHE A 127 -9.39 15.19 7.41
CA PHE A 127 -9.67 13.77 7.53
C PHE A 127 -10.65 13.47 8.67
N LYS A 128 -10.41 14.01 9.87
CA LYS A 128 -11.28 13.85 11.05
C LYS A 128 -12.68 14.43 10.84
N PHE A 129 -12.80 15.59 10.21
CA PHE A 129 -14.09 16.19 9.85
C PHE A 129 -14.86 15.30 8.88
N LYS A 130 -14.20 14.80 7.83
CA LYS A 130 -14.81 13.89 6.87
C LYS A 130 -15.25 12.57 7.52
N LYS A 131 -14.51 12.11 8.53
CA LYS A 131 -14.82 10.91 9.33
C LYS A 131 -15.80 11.14 10.48
N ARG A 132 -16.15 12.39 10.80
CA ARG A 132 -16.91 12.78 12.00
C ARG A 132 -16.27 12.30 13.32
N LYS A 133 -14.94 12.15 13.34
CA LYS A 133 -14.16 11.66 14.50
C LYS A 133 -13.21 12.73 15.05
N ILE A 134 -13.77 13.88 15.37
CA ILE A 134 -13.00 15.08 15.76
C ILE A 134 -12.29 14.87 17.10
N PHE A 135 -12.95 14.19 18.05
CA PHE A 135 -12.49 14.07 19.44
C PHE A 135 -11.82 12.72 19.80
N GLU A 136 -11.67 11.80 18.84
CA GLU A 136 -11.14 10.43 19.07
C GLU A 136 -9.73 10.42 19.69
N ASP A 137 -8.91 11.43 19.36
CA ASP A 137 -7.48 11.45 19.72
C ASP A 137 -7.16 12.39 20.89
N ILE A 138 -8.16 13.05 21.50
CA ILE A 138 -7.93 14.03 22.59
C ILE A 138 -7.18 13.40 23.77
N LEU A 139 -7.43 12.12 24.03
CA LEU A 139 -6.86 11.41 25.17
C LEU A 139 -5.54 10.69 24.86
N LEU A 140 -5.10 10.63 23.59
CA LEU A 140 -3.87 9.93 23.22
C LEU A 140 -2.62 10.59 23.83
N GLY A 141 -2.63 11.92 23.98
CA GLY A 141 -1.54 12.66 24.63
C GLY A 141 -1.37 12.38 26.13
N LEU A 142 -2.35 11.71 26.77
CA LEU A 142 -2.26 11.28 28.17
C LEU A 142 -1.67 9.88 28.32
N GLN A 143 -1.53 9.13 27.23
CA GLN A 143 -1.02 7.75 27.21
C GLN A 143 0.47 7.66 26.81
N MET A 144 1.09 8.80 26.48
CA MET A 144 2.52 8.95 26.20
C MET A 144 3.26 9.38 27.45
#